data_AF-A0A834JSN9-F1
#
_entry.id   AF-A0A834JSN9-F1
#
_cell.length_a   1.000
_cell.length_b   1.000
_cell.length_c   1.000
_cell.angle_alpha   90.00
_cell.angle_beta   90.00
_cell.angle_gamma   90.00
#
_symmetry.space_group_name_H-M   'P 1'
#
loop_
_entity.id
_entity.type
_entity.pdbx_description
1 polymer ?
#
loop_
_entity_poly.entity_id
_entity_poly.type
_entity_poly.pdbx_seq_one_letter_code
_entity_poly.pdbx_strand_id
1 'polypeptide(L)'
;MAHTPNTASANWVLGNHDRSRTASRYPKRDFQMTMLPMILPGVAVTYYGEEIGMVDKNDISWEDTQDPQACNAGKDKYQSRSRDPNRTPFQWDNSKNAGFSKANRTWLPVHENYKVINLQNRKNTTQQSLYKAYRSLIQLRKSSHALQHGTLKMKVVKLKTDYCYNCEFLAISREVPGETISLFMSFSPVVTLPVNLNKHMTLYSQTYVEIDAYRTNRYKPIFNQVNLQPWQGVVVSSRK
;
A
#
# COMPACT_ATOMS: atom_id res chain seq x y z
N MET A 1 -3.44 8.57 -19.07
CA MET A 1 -2.13 9.25 -19.25
C MET A 1 -2.23 10.38 -20.27
N ALA A 2 -3.32 11.17 -20.28
CA ALA A 2 -3.60 12.13 -21.36
C ALA A 2 -2.60 13.30 -21.44
N HIS A 3 -1.83 13.54 -20.37
CA HIS A 3 -0.83 14.62 -20.27
C HIS A 3 0.61 14.10 -20.22
N THR A 4 0.82 12.80 -20.45
CA THR A 4 2.15 12.19 -20.51
C THR A 4 2.47 11.93 -21.99
N PRO A 5 3.68 12.29 -22.48
CA PRO A 5 4.06 11.99 -23.85
C PRO A 5 3.91 10.50 -24.16
N ASN A 6 3.46 10.16 -25.38
CA ASN A 6 3.18 8.77 -25.77
C ASN A 6 4.40 7.83 -25.68
N THR A 7 5.61 8.38 -25.68
CA THR A 7 6.88 7.64 -25.56
C THR A 7 7.40 7.54 -24.12
N ALA A 8 6.76 8.20 -23.17
CA ALA A 8 7.22 8.27 -21.77
C ALA A 8 6.53 7.22 -20.89
N SER A 9 7.25 6.77 -19.87
CA SER A 9 6.71 5.89 -18.83
C SER A 9 6.32 6.69 -17.60
N ALA A 10 5.10 6.47 -17.09
CA ALA A 10 4.69 7.00 -15.79
C ALA A 10 5.43 6.30 -14.64
N ASN A 11 5.56 6.98 -13.50
CA ASN A 11 6.00 6.38 -12.25
C ASN A 11 5.10 6.84 -11.10
N TRP A 12 5.02 5.99 -10.07
CA TRP A 12 4.14 6.20 -8.91
C TRP A 12 4.95 6.12 -7.64
N VAL A 13 4.99 7.22 -6.88
CA VAL A 13 5.76 7.36 -5.64
C VAL A 13 4.78 7.67 -4.51
N LEU A 14 4.77 6.84 -3.48
CA LEU A 14 3.99 7.10 -2.28
C LEU A 14 4.85 7.70 -1.17
N GLY A 15 6.06 7.17 -0.96
CA GLY A 15 6.96 7.61 0.09
C GLY A 15 8.34 7.98 -0.42
N ASN A 16 9.05 8.75 0.38
CA ASN A 16 10.47 9.01 0.26
C ASN A 16 11.01 9.48 1.62
N HIS A 17 12.27 9.89 1.65
CA HIS A 17 12.94 10.38 2.86
C HIS A 17 12.61 11.84 3.22
N ASP A 18 11.73 12.51 2.47
CA ASP A 18 11.31 13.90 2.69
C ASP A 18 9.84 14.05 3.09
N ARG A 19 9.09 12.95 3.09
CA ARG A 19 7.67 12.93 3.41
C ARG A 19 7.39 11.85 4.46
N SER A 20 6.49 12.18 5.39
CA SER A 20 5.87 11.25 6.34
C SER A 20 5.56 9.92 5.67
N ARG A 21 5.82 8.78 6.32
CA ARG A 21 5.63 7.43 5.76
C ARG A 21 4.18 7.19 5.35
N THR A 22 3.98 6.37 4.31
CA THR A 22 2.65 6.10 3.74
C THR A 22 1.65 5.55 4.76
N ALA A 23 2.07 4.65 5.65
CA ALA A 23 1.21 4.11 6.70
C ALA A 23 0.86 5.13 7.80
N SER A 24 1.68 6.18 7.98
CA SER A 24 1.35 7.32 8.87
C SER A 24 0.36 8.29 8.21
N ARG A 25 0.56 8.62 6.93
CA ARG A 25 -0.36 9.52 6.20
C ARG A 25 -1.73 8.89 5.96
N TYR A 26 -1.77 7.56 5.79
CA TYR A 26 -2.97 6.81 5.47
C TYR A 26 -3.17 5.63 6.46
N PRO A 27 -3.48 5.92 7.73
CA PRO A 27 -3.66 4.87 8.73
C PRO A 27 -4.78 3.91 8.32
N LYS A 28 -4.57 2.60 8.58
CA LYS A 28 -5.47 1.49 8.20
C LYS A 28 -5.64 1.26 6.68
N ARG A 29 -4.90 2.00 5.84
CA ARG A 29 -5.00 1.95 4.38
C ARG A 29 -3.69 1.50 3.71
N ASP A 30 -2.73 1.06 4.50
CA ASP A 30 -1.40 0.62 4.06
C ASP A 30 -1.46 -0.45 2.95
N PHE A 31 -2.36 -1.43 3.08
CA PHE A 31 -2.59 -2.44 2.03
C PHE A 31 -3.04 -1.81 0.72
N GLN A 32 -4.15 -1.07 0.71
CA GLN A 32 -4.70 -0.52 -0.53
C GLN A 32 -3.78 0.53 -1.17
N MET A 33 -3.08 1.32 -0.35
CA MET A 33 -2.07 2.25 -0.83
C MET A 33 -0.90 1.50 -1.45
N THR A 34 -0.46 0.38 -0.89
CA THR A 34 0.60 -0.46 -1.47
C THR A 34 0.16 -1.13 -2.78
N MET A 35 -1.11 -1.54 -2.89
CA MET A 35 -1.66 -2.13 -4.12
C MET A 35 -1.71 -1.14 -5.28
N LEU A 36 -2.08 0.11 -5.02
CA LEU A 36 -2.30 1.13 -6.04
C LEU A 36 -1.15 1.29 -7.07
N PRO A 37 0.10 1.61 -6.68
CA PRO A 37 1.20 1.76 -7.62
C PRO A 37 1.58 0.45 -8.32
N MET A 38 1.28 -0.70 -7.70
CA MET A 38 1.55 -2.02 -8.29
C MET A 38 0.60 -2.36 -9.44
N ILE A 39 -0.61 -1.80 -9.46
CA ILE A 39 -1.62 -2.06 -10.51
C ILE A 39 -1.57 -1.00 -11.62
N LEU A 40 -1.21 0.23 -11.29
CA LEU A 40 -1.07 1.31 -12.26
C LEU A 40 0.05 1.02 -13.31
N PRO A 41 -0.09 1.51 -14.56
CA PRO A 41 0.91 1.32 -15.60
C PRO A 41 2.19 2.10 -15.31
N GLY A 42 3.32 1.60 -15.79
CA GLY A 42 4.63 2.23 -15.57
C GLY A 42 5.36 1.69 -14.35
N VAL A 43 6.15 2.52 -13.68
CA VAL A 43 7.09 2.12 -12.62
C VAL A 43 6.48 2.35 -11.23
N ALA A 44 6.39 1.28 -10.43
CA ALA A 44 6.08 1.38 -9.00
C ALA A 44 7.37 1.69 -8.23
N VAL A 45 7.39 2.77 -7.45
CA VAL A 45 8.53 3.15 -6.60
C VAL A 45 8.14 2.91 -5.14
N THR A 46 9.03 2.24 -4.41
CA THR A 46 8.83 1.89 -3.00
C THR A 46 9.97 2.45 -2.17
N TYR A 47 9.63 3.18 -1.12
CA TYR A 47 10.57 3.64 -0.10
C TYR A 47 10.71 2.59 1.00
N TYR A 48 11.95 2.35 1.47
CA TYR A 48 12.22 1.26 2.40
C TYR A 48 11.34 1.35 3.66
N GLY A 49 10.72 0.23 4.02
CA GLY A 49 9.78 0.15 5.14
C GLY A 49 8.31 0.22 4.72
N GLU A 50 7.99 0.71 3.52
CA GLU A 50 6.60 0.68 3.02
C GLU A 50 6.08 -0.76 2.87
N GLU A 51 6.94 -1.71 2.48
CA GLU A 51 6.58 -3.12 2.28
C GLU A 51 6.22 -3.85 3.58
N ILE A 52 6.63 -3.32 4.74
CA ILE A 52 6.30 -3.89 6.06
C ILE A 52 5.38 -3.00 6.90
N GLY A 53 5.04 -1.82 6.37
CA GLY A 53 4.14 -0.86 7.00
C GLY A 53 4.80 -0.07 8.13
N MET A 54 6.08 0.29 7.98
CA MET A 54 6.73 1.22 8.92
C MET A 54 5.97 2.55 8.95
N VAL A 55 5.85 3.11 10.15
CA VAL A 55 5.25 4.42 10.42
C VAL A 55 6.31 5.37 10.96
N ASP A 56 6.01 6.66 10.94
CA ASP A 56 6.87 7.72 11.46
C ASP A 56 7.10 7.59 12.97
N LYS A 57 8.32 7.92 13.40
CA LYS A 57 8.62 8.14 14.82
C LYS A 57 8.55 9.63 15.13
N ASN A 58 7.40 10.12 15.59
CA ASN A 58 7.16 11.57 15.75
C ASN A 58 7.70 12.15 17.07
N ASP A 59 8.11 11.30 18.01
CA ASP A 59 8.62 11.62 19.34
C ASP A 59 10.16 11.64 19.39
N ILE A 60 10.83 11.92 18.26
CA ILE A 60 12.29 12.16 18.25
C ILE A 60 12.56 13.46 19.00
N SER A 61 13.46 13.42 19.96
CA SER A 61 13.84 14.60 20.76
C SER A 61 14.59 15.63 19.91
N TRP A 62 14.67 16.88 20.38
CA TRP A 62 15.52 17.88 19.74
C TRP A 62 16.99 17.44 19.75
N GLU A 63 17.44 16.84 20.86
CA GLU A 63 18.80 16.39 21.08
C GLU A 63 19.19 15.21 20.15
N ASP A 64 18.21 14.40 19.73
CA ASP A 64 18.39 13.31 18.77
C ASP A 64 18.14 13.74 17.31
N THR A 65 17.63 14.95 17.06
CA THR A 65 17.33 15.44 15.72
C THR A 65 18.62 15.62 14.91
N GLN A 66 18.65 15.03 13.71
CA GLN A 66 19.80 15.08 12.78
C GLN A 66 19.48 15.85 11.49
N ASP A 67 18.20 16.13 11.21
CA ASP A 67 17.80 16.83 9.98
C ASP A 67 18.28 18.30 9.98
N PRO A 68 19.16 18.71 9.05
CA PRO A 68 19.62 20.09 8.97
C PRO A 68 18.47 21.10 8.80
N GLN A 69 17.38 20.71 8.14
CA GLN A 69 16.20 21.58 7.99
C GLN A 69 15.55 21.89 9.34
N ALA A 70 15.50 20.91 10.24
CA ALA A 70 14.96 21.06 11.58
C ALA A 70 15.93 21.81 12.49
N CYS A 71 17.22 21.49 12.42
CA CYS A 71 18.27 22.20 13.15
C CYS A 71 18.26 23.70 12.85
N ASN A 72 18.18 24.07 11.57
CA ASN A 72 18.12 25.47 11.13
C ASN A 72 16.83 26.19 11.57
N ALA A 73 15.74 25.45 11.79
CA ALA A 73 14.47 26.01 12.28
C ALA A 73 14.48 26.30 13.79
N GLY A 74 15.42 25.71 14.52
CA GLY A 74 15.58 25.86 15.97
C GLY A 74 14.68 24.93 16.80
N LYS A 75 14.99 24.87 18.10
CA LYS A 75 14.35 23.97 19.09
C LYS A 75 12.84 24.14 19.21
N ASP A 76 12.30 25.31 18.89
CA ASP A 76 10.86 25.55 18.99
C ASP A 76 10.06 25.05 17.77
N LYS A 77 10.74 24.82 16.62
CA LYS A 77 10.07 24.51 15.35
C LYS A 77 10.51 23.18 14.73
N TYR A 78 11.51 22.52 15.30
CA TYR A 78 12.11 21.31 14.73
C TYR A 78 11.10 20.22 14.38
N GLN A 79 10.12 19.94 15.23
CA GLN A 79 9.13 18.87 14.99
C GLN A 79 8.32 19.09 13.71
N SER A 80 7.96 20.34 13.41
CA SER A 80 7.19 20.69 12.21
C SER A 80 8.04 20.71 10.93
N ARG A 81 9.36 20.66 11.07
CA ARG A 81 10.32 20.81 9.96
C ARG A 81 11.15 19.56 9.71
N SER A 82 11.25 18.67 10.69
CA SER A 82 12.09 17.48 10.62
C SER A 82 11.50 16.41 9.73
N ARG A 83 12.39 15.82 8.93
CA ARG A 83 12.17 14.63 8.12
C ARG A 83 12.72 13.36 8.81
N ASP A 84 13.34 13.50 9.98
CA ASP A 84 13.86 12.36 10.75
C ASP A 84 12.81 11.31 11.12
N PRO A 85 11.54 11.66 11.43
CA PRO A 85 10.51 10.67 11.74
C PRO A 85 10.36 9.58 10.66
N ASN A 86 10.53 9.95 9.38
CA ASN A 86 10.44 9.04 8.24
C ASN A 86 11.81 8.49 7.78
N ARG A 87 12.90 8.75 8.52
CA ARG A 87 14.27 8.28 8.24
C ARG A 87 14.81 7.29 9.29
N THR A 88 14.00 6.96 10.30
CA THR A 88 14.39 6.01 11.35
C THR A 88 14.85 4.66 10.77
N PRO A 89 15.83 4.00 11.42
CA PRO A 89 16.40 2.75 10.92
C PRO A 89 15.37 1.67 10.57
N PHE A 90 15.66 0.88 9.55
CA PHE A 90 14.78 -0.20 9.12
C PHE A 90 14.63 -1.27 10.20
N GLN A 91 13.42 -1.85 10.28
CA GLN A 91 13.05 -2.80 11.31
C GLN A 91 13.16 -4.24 10.78
N TRP A 92 14.35 -4.84 10.88
CA TRP A 92 14.63 -6.19 10.39
C TRP A 92 13.99 -7.28 11.24
N ASP A 93 14.19 -7.21 12.55
CA ASP A 93 13.73 -8.19 13.52
C ASP A 93 13.41 -7.55 14.89
N ASN A 94 13.15 -8.37 15.92
CA ASN A 94 12.84 -7.90 17.27
C ASN A 94 14.08 -7.81 18.20
N SER A 95 15.30 -7.93 17.68
CA SER A 95 16.54 -7.83 18.44
C SER A 95 16.94 -6.36 18.72
N LYS A 96 18.09 -6.14 19.38
CA LYS A 96 18.58 -4.78 19.68
C LYS A 96 18.61 -3.92 18.41
N ASN A 97 18.11 -2.70 18.51
CA ASN A 97 17.96 -1.76 17.38
C ASN A 97 17.24 -2.36 16.16
N ALA A 98 16.25 -3.23 16.38
CA ALA A 98 15.52 -3.94 15.33
C ALA A 98 16.39 -4.73 14.34
N GLY A 99 17.56 -5.21 14.78
CA GLY A 99 18.52 -5.91 13.92
C GLY A 99 19.29 -4.99 12.96
N PHE A 100 19.04 -3.68 12.98
CA PHE A 100 19.76 -2.71 12.14
C PHE A 100 21.22 -2.56 12.55
N SER A 101 21.52 -2.61 13.85
CA SER A 101 22.88 -2.46 14.36
C SER A 101 23.07 -3.10 15.73
N LYS A 102 24.26 -3.64 15.98
CA LYS A 102 24.67 -4.15 17.30
C LYS A 102 25.19 -3.05 18.24
N ALA A 103 25.45 -1.84 17.72
CA ALA A 103 25.96 -0.70 18.47
C ALA A 103 25.05 -0.31 19.64
N ASN A 104 25.57 0.44 20.60
CA ASN A 104 24.79 0.90 21.76
C ASN A 104 23.67 1.87 21.38
N ARG A 105 23.91 2.72 20.37
CA ARG A 105 22.93 3.64 19.80
C ARG A 105 23.03 3.65 18.28
N THR A 106 21.92 3.96 17.63
CA THR A 106 21.85 4.23 16.19
C THR A 106 21.90 5.74 15.93
N TRP A 107 22.11 6.14 14.68
CA TRP A 107 22.23 7.56 14.29
C TRP A 107 20.91 8.34 14.43
N LEU A 108 19.77 7.63 14.30
CA LEU A 108 18.44 8.07 14.71
C LEU A 108 17.79 6.97 15.54
N PRO A 109 16.95 7.31 16.52
CA PRO A 109 16.29 6.31 17.36
C PRO A 109 15.39 5.39 16.52
N VAL A 110 15.43 4.10 16.84
CA VAL A 110 14.55 3.10 16.24
C VAL A 110 13.14 3.26 16.82
N HIS A 111 12.11 3.14 15.99
CA HIS A 111 10.72 3.19 16.45
C HIS A 111 10.40 2.01 17.37
N GLU A 112 9.84 2.27 18.57
CA GLU A 112 9.56 1.25 19.57
C GLU A 112 8.61 0.13 19.10
N ASN A 113 7.83 0.35 18.05
CA ASN A 113 6.95 -0.68 17.47
C ASN A 113 7.69 -1.80 16.73
N TYR A 114 9.01 -1.72 16.58
CA TYR A 114 9.80 -2.75 15.90
C TYR A 114 9.67 -4.14 16.51
N LYS A 115 9.25 -4.25 17.77
CA LYS A 115 8.93 -5.55 18.39
C LYS A 115 7.76 -6.25 17.71
N VAL A 116 6.84 -5.49 17.12
CA VAL A 116 5.63 -5.97 16.43
C VAL A 116 5.79 -5.84 14.91
N ILE A 117 6.15 -4.66 14.43
CA ILE A 117 6.32 -4.34 13.00
C ILE A 117 7.78 -4.54 12.63
N ASN A 118 8.16 -5.74 12.19
CA ASN A 118 9.49 -5.97 11.61
C ASN A 118 9.42 -7.02 10.51
N LEU A 119 10.44 -7.06 9.66
CA LEU A 119 10.47 -7.94 8.51
C LEU A 119 10.34 -9.43 8.89
N GLN A 120 11.04 -9.88 9.94
CA GLN A 120 10.97 -11.26 10.41
C GLN A 120 9.54 -11.65 10.81
N ASN A 121 8.88 -10.84 11.64
CA ASN A 121 7.49 -11.05 12.07
C ASN A 121 6.52 -11.04 10.88
N ARG A 122 6.66 -10.07 9.97
CA ARG A 122 5.80 -9.94 8.78
C ARG A 122 5.98 -11.12 7.82
N LYS A 123 7.17 -11.72 7.75
CA LYS A 123 7.44 -12.96 7.00
C LYS A 123 6.82 -14.18 7.66
N ASN A 124 7.00 -14.33 8.97
CA ASN A 124 6.74 -15.58 9.68
C ASN A 124 5.30 -15.72 10.21
N THR A 125 4.53 -14.64 10.28
CA THR A 125 3.11 -14.72 10.68
C THR A 125 2.33 -15.67 9.76
N THR A 126 1.32 -16.37 10.28
CA THR A 126 0.42 -17.22 9.48
C THR A 126 -0.66 -16.40 8.76
N GLN A 127 -1.06 -15.28 9.38
CA GLN A 127 -2.03 -14.35 8.83
C GLN A 127 -1.47 -13.56 7.63
N GLN A 128 -2.35 -12.85 6.94
CA GLN A 128 -1.94 -11.94 5.89
C GLN A 128 -1.13 -10.79 6.50
N SER A 129 -0.04 -10.43 5.83
CA SER A 129 0.81 -9.30 6.22
C SER A 129 1.09 -8.43 5.00
N LEU A 130 1.41 -7.16 5.24
CA LEU A 130 1.71 -6.25 4.15
C LEU A 130 2.91 -6.75 3.32
N TYR A 131 3.90 -7.37 3.97
CA TYR A 131 5.05 -7.97 3.27
C TYR A 131 4.62 -9.12 2.34
N LYS A 132 3.73 -10.01 2.80
CA LYS A 132 3.21 -11.09 1.96
C LYS A 132 2.41 -10.55 0.78
N ALA A 133 1.53 -9.59 1.02
CA ALA A 133 0.79 -8.92 -0.04
C ALA A 133 1.73 -8.22 -1.04
N TYR A 134 2.76 -7.52 -0.57
CA TYR A 134 3.77 -6.87 -1.39
C TYR A 134 4.52 -7.88 -2.27
N ARG A 135 4.93 -9.03 -1.72
CA ARG A 135 5.55 -10.12 -2.49
C ARG A 135 4.60 -10.68 -3.56
N SER A 136 3.33 -10.92 -3.22
CA SER A 136 2.32 -11.38 -4.18
C SER A 136 2.05 -10.36 -5.28
N LEU A 137 2.01 -9.05 -4.95
CA LEU A 137 1.84 -7.97 -5.92
C LEU A 137 3.01 -7.90 -6.91
N ILE A 138 4.26 -8.02 -6.43
CA ILE A 138 5.44 -8.08 -7.30
C ILE A 138 5.34 -9.28 -8.25
N GLN A 139 4.98 -10.45 -7.73
CA GLN A 139 4.85 -11.64 -8.55
C GLN A 139 3.73 -11.49 -9.59
N LEU A 140 2.59 -10.91 -9.20
CA LEU A 140 1.47 -10.63 -10.11
C LEU A 140 1.90 -9.66 -11.22
N ARG A 141 2.61 -8.57 -10.90
CA ARG A 141 3.17 -7.62 -11.88
C ARG A 141 4.11 -8.28 -12.88
N LYS A 142 4.92 -9.24 -12.44
CA LYS A 142 5.88 -9.97 -13.27
C LYS A 142 5.23 -11.00 -14.19
N SER A 143 4.07 -11.52 -13.81
CA SER A 143 3.44 -12.67 -14.50
C SER A 143 2.16 -12.31 -15.26
N SER A 144 1.56 -11.15 -15.01
CA SER A 144 0.33 -10.72 -15.67
C SER A 144 0.62 -9.89 -16.91
N HIS A 145 0.13 -10.35 -18.07
CA HIS A 145 0.19 -9.59 -19.32
C HIS A 145 -0.67 -8.33 -19.23
N ALA A 146 -1.82 -8.41 -18.57
CA ALA A 146 -2.66 -7.24 -18.31
C ALA A 146 -1.92 -6.15 -17.52
N LEU A 147 -1.15 -6.49 -16.48
CA LEU A 147 -0.39 -5.47 -15.75
C LEU A 147 0.80 -4.92 -16.55
N GLN A 148 1.41 -5.74 -17.41
CA GLN A 148 2.55 -5.32 -18.23
C GLN A 148 2.15 -4.45 -19.43
N HIS A 149 1.07 -4.82 -20.13
CA HIS A 149 0.72 -4.27 -21.44
C HIS A 149 -0.72 -3.78 -21.54
N GLY A 150 -1.56 -4.09 -20.55
CA GLY A 150 -2.99 -3.82 -20.61
C GLY A 150 -3.34 -2.35 -20.53
N THR A 151 -4.46 -2.01 -21.15
CA THR A 151 -5.06 -0.67 -21.08
C THR A 151 -5.52 -0.37 -19.65
N LEU A 152 -5.41 0.89 -19.22
CA LEU A 152 -5.87 1.34 -17.91
C LEU A 152 -7.32 1.84 -18.02
N LYS A 153 -8.20 1.29 -17.18
CA LYS A 153 -9.54 1.82 -16.94
C LYS A 153 -9.69 2.18 -15.47
N MET A 154 -10.25 3.34 -15.18
CA MET A 154 -10.48 3.80 -13.80
C MET A 154 -11.91 4.32 -13.67
N LYS A 155 -12.56 3.98 -12.57
CA LYS A 155 -13.93 4.43 -12.27
C LYS A 155 -14.10 4.62 -10.76
N VAL A 156 -14.64 5.76 -10.37
CA VAL A 156 -15.18 5.96 -9.02
C VAL A 156 -16.66 5.56 -9.04
N VAL A 157 -17.07 4.70 -8.12
CA VAL A 157 -18.45 4.25 -7.98
C VAL A 157 -18.98 4.77 -6.65
N LYS A 158 -19.88 5.74 -6.71
CA LYS A 158 -20.61 6.24 -5.56
C LYS A 158 -21.82 5.38 -5.28
N LEU A 159 -22.00 4.99 -4.03
CA LEU A 159 -23.20 4.32 -3.55
C LEU A 159 -24.08 5.37 -2.92
N LYS A 160 -25.30 5.50 -3.44
CA LYS A 160 -26.33 6.32 -2.82
C LYS A 160 -26.89 5.54 -1.64
N THR A 161 -26.52 5.92 -0.43
CA THR A 161 -27.14 5.41 0.79
C THR A 161 -27.48 6.58 1.71
N ASP A 162 -28.59 6.47 2.44
CA ASP A 162 -29.09 7.55 3.30
C ASP A 162 -28.25 7.76 4.57
N TYR A 163 -27.35 6.81 4.87
CA TYR A 163 -26.56 6.77 6.11
C TYR A 163 -25.05 6.90 5.88
N CYS A 164 -24.59 7.12 4.63
CA CYS A 164 -23.17 7.26 4.35
C CYS A 164 -22.88 8.20 3.17
N TYR A 165 -22.43 9.41 3.50
CA TYR A 165 -22.13 10.45 2.52
C TYR A 165 -20.89 10.18 1.66
N ASN A 166 -19.95 9.36 2.14
CA ASN A 166 -18.68 9.03 1.45
C ASN A 166 -18.55 7.53 1.14
N CYS A 167 -19.67 6.89 0.80
CA CYS A 167 -19.67 5.49 0.42
C CYS A 167 -19.33 5.33 -1.05
N GLU A 168 -18.04 5.31 -1.34
CA GLU A 168 -17.53 5.08 -2.67
C GLU A 168 -16.39 4.09 -2.68
N PHE A 169 -16.21 3.44 -3.83
CA PHE A 169 -15.00 2.69 -4.11
C PHE A 169 -14.42 3.11 -5.45
N LEU A 170 -13.10 3.02 -5.56
CA LEU A 170 -12.36 3.18 -6.80
C LEU A 170 -12.09 1.80 -7.39
N ALA A 171 -12.48 1.60 -8.65
CA ALA A 171 -12.11 0.46 -9.46
C ALA A 171 -11.00 0.88 -10.44
N ILE A 172 -9.89 0.15 -10.44
CA ILE A 172 -8.77 0.32 -11.37
C ILE A 172 -8.55 -1.02 -12.07
N SER A 173 -8.81 -1.07 -13.36
CA SER A 173 -8.66 -2.27 -14.17
C SER A 173 -7.52 -2.11 -15.18
N ARG A 174 -6.76 -3.20 -15.35
CA ARG A 174 -5.79 -3.39 -16.41
C ARG A 174 -6.29 -4.53 -17.30
N GLU A 175 -6.42 -4.28 -18.59
CA GLU A 175 -7.13 -5.19 -19.50
C GLU A 175 -6.35 -5.45 -20.79
N VAL A 176 -6.25 -6.74 -21.13
CA VAL A 176 -5.90 -7.26 -22.46
C VAL A 176 -6.93 -8.34 -22.85
N PRO A 177 -7.06 -8.70 -24.14
CA PRO A 177 -7.91 -9.83 -24.53
C PRO A 177 -7.49 -11.11 -23.78
N GLY A 178 -8.41 -11.66 -22.98
CA GLY A 178 -8.20 -12.89 -22.22
C GLY A 178 -7.66 -12.73 -20.78
N GLU A 179 -7.30 -11.51 -20.35
CA GLU A 179 -6.90 -11.25 -18.96
C GLU A 179 -7.32 -9.86 -18.49
N THR A 180 -7.94 -9.81 -17.31
CA THR A 180 -8.23 -8.57 -16.57
C THR A 180 -7.68 -8.68 -15.16
N ILE A 181 -6.97 -7.65 -14.70
CA ILE A 181 -6.63 -7.46 -13.28
C ILE A 181 -7.29 -6.18 -12.78
N SER A 182 -8.06 -6.27 -11.71
CA SER A 182 -8.77 -5.13 -11.12
C SER A 182 -8.44 -4.95 -9.65
N LEU A 183 -8.11 -3.73 -9.25
CA LEU A 183 -8.03 -3.30 -7.86
C LEU A 183 -9.31 -2.55 -7.51
N PHE A 184 -9.97 -2.98 -6.43
CA PHE A 184 -11.10 -2.28 -5.84
C PHE A 184 -10.70 -1.74 -4.48
N MET A 185 -10.84 -0.43 -4.29
CA MET A 185 -10.43 0.30 -3.08
C MET A 185 -11.63 0.97 -2.44
N SER A 186 -12.00 0.55 -1.23
CA SER A 186 -13.06 1.20 -0.45
C SER A 186 -12.56 2.49 0.19
N PHE A 187 -13.32 3.57 -0.01
CA PHE A 187 -13.17 4.82 0.74
C PHE A 187 -14.25 5.01 1.80
N SER A 188 -15.09 4.00 2.00
CA SER A 188 -16.07 3.98 3.09
C SER A 188 -15.33 3.81 4.43
N PRO A 189 -15.62 4.67 5.44
CA PRO A 189 -15.04 4.54 6.76
C PRO A 189 -15.80 3.58 7.68
N VAL A 190 -17.03 3.22 7.32
CA VAL A 190 -17.98 2.60 8.27
C VAL A 190 -18.68 1.37 7.74
N VAL A 191 -19.04 1.35 6.46
CA VAL A 191 -19.88 0.28 5.90
C VAL A 191 -19.13 -0.57 4.90
N THR A 192 -19.49 -1.85 4.87
CA THR A 192 -19.01 -2.80 3.87
C THR A 192 -19.69 -2.55 2.53
N LEU A 193 -18.91 -2.46 1.46
CA LEU A 193 -19.40 -2.18 0.11
C LEU A 193 -19.43 -3.46 -0.73
N PRO A 194 -20.61 -3.93 -1.17
CA PRO A 194 -20.70 -5.03 -2.12
C PRO A 194 -20.30 -4.56 -3.53
N VAL A 195 -19.36 -5.26 -4.16
CA VAL A 195 -18.89 -4.99 -5.52
C VAL A 195 -19.26 -6.16 -6.42
N ASN A 196 -20.20 -5.92 -7.33
CA ASN A 196 -20.55 -6.88 -8.38
C ASN A 196 -19.52 -6.80 -9.51
N LEU A 197 -18.66 -7.82 -9.62
CA LEU A 197 -17.54 -7.84 -10.54
C LEU A 197 -18.00 -7.75 -12.01
N ASN A 198 -19.15 -8.33 -12.37
CA ASN A 198 -19.69 -8.27 -13.73
C ASN A 198 -19.94 -6.83 -14.22
N LYS A 199 -20.16 -5.89 -13.30
CA LYS A 199 -20.42 -4.48 -13.62
C LYS A 199 -19.16 -3.63 -13.74
N HIS A 200 -18.01 -4.14 -13.30
CA HIS A 200 -16.82 -3.33 -13.05
C HIS A 200 -15.52 -3.90 -13.63
N MET A 201 -15.54 -5.14 -14.13
CA MET A 201 -14.41 -5.74 -14.85
C MET A 201 -14.90 -6.78 -15.88
N THR A 202 -14.12 -7.00 -16.92
CA THR A 202 -14.37 -8.13 -17.84
C THR A 202 -13.99 -9.45 -17.17
N LEU A 203 -14.96 -10.36 -17.10
CA LEU A 203 -14.79 -11.68 -16.52
C LEU A 203 -14.55 -12.76 -17.58
N TYR A 204 -13.76 -13.74 -17.18
CA TYR A 204 -13.39 -14.93 -17.92
C TYR A 204 -13.56 -16.17 -17.01
N SER A 205 -13.23 -17.36 -17.53
CA SER A 205 -13.52 -18.64 -16.89
C SER A 205 -12.84 -18.82 -15.51
N GLN A 206 -11.65 -18.24 -15.34
CA GLN A 206 -10.85 -18.32 -14.11
C GLN A 206 -10.79 -16.97 -13.42
N THR A 207 -11.66 -16.75 -12.44
CA THR A 207 -11.69 -15.53 -11.63
C THR A 207 -11.29 -15.81 -10.18
N TYR A 208 -10.32 -15.05 -9.67
CA TYR A 208 -9.80 -15.18 -8.30
C TYR A 208 -9.58 -13.82 -7.65
N VAL A 209 -9.87 -13.74 -6.35
CA VAL A 209 -9.31 -12.70 -5.50
C VAL A 209 -7.88 -13.10 -5.17
N GLU A 210 -6.91 -12.35 -5.70
CA GLU A 210 -5.47 -12.66 -5.59
C GLU A 210 -4.85 -12.05 -4.34
N ILE A 211 -5.22 -10.81 -3.99
CA ILE A 211 -4.75 -10.15 -2.78
C ILE A 211 -5.93 -9.53 -2.03
N ASP A 212 -6.06 -9.89 -0.77
CA ASP A 212 -7.00 -9.34 0.21
C ASP A 212 -6.21 -9.07 1.50
N ALA A 213 -6.44 -7.93 2.14
CA ALA A 213 -5.82 -7.56 3.43
C ALA A 213 -6.11 -8.55 4.57
N TYR A 214 -7.23 -9.29 4.51
CA TYR A 214 -7.68 -10.17 5.58
C TYR A 214 -7.53 -11.67 5.26
N ARG A 215 -7.07 -12.03 4.06
CA ARG A 215 -6.92 -13.43 3.63
C ARG A 215 -5.56 -13.68 2.99
N THR A 216 -4.86 -14.68 3.51
CA THR A 216 -3.51 -15.04 3.04
C THR A 216 -3.53 -15.72 1.66
N ASN A 217 -4.52 -16.59 1.43
CA ASN A 217 -4.61 -17.39 0.22
C ASN A 217 -5.61 -16.78 -0.76
N ARG A 218 -5.32 -16.88 -2.06
CA ARG A 218 -6.28 -16.54 -3.11
C ARG A 218 -7.51 -17.43 -3.03
N TYR A 219 -8.66 -16.90 -3.44
CA TYR A 219 -9.95 -17.62 -3.40
C TYR A 219 -10.86 -17.20 -4.54
N LYS A 220 -11.83 -18.05 -4.90
CA LYS A 220 -12.85 -17.69 -5.89
C LYS A 220 -13.89 -16.76 -5.27
N PRO A 221 -14.27 -15.65 -5.93
CA PRO A 221 -15.38 -14.83 -5.48
C PRO A 221 -16.69 -15.64 -5.55
N ILE A 222 -17.58 -15.40 -4.59
CA ILE A 222 -18.89 -16.04 -4.52
C ILE A 222 -19.85 -15.16 -5.34
N PHE A 223 -20.62 -15.76 -6.26
CA PHE A 223 -21.57 -15.05 -7.14
C PHE A 223 -20.95 -13.86 -7.91
N ASN A 224 -19.68 -13.96 -8.31
CA ASN A 224 -18.93 -12.86 -8.93
C ASN A 224 -19.01 -11.54 -8.12
N GLN A 225 -18.96 -11.65 -6.79
CA GLN A 225 -19.02 -10.52 -5.88
C GLN A 225 -17.86 -10.56 -4.87
N VAL A 226 -17.38 -9.37 -4.51
CA VAL A 226 -16.50 -9.16 -3.35
C VAL A 226 -17.11 -8.11 -2.43
N ASN A 227 -16.90 -8.26 -1.12
CA ASN A 227 -17.42 -7.32 -0.12
C ASN A 227 -16.23 -6.57 0.48
N LEU A 228 -16.11 -5.29 0.16
CA LEU A 228 -15.03 -4.45 0.66
C LEU A 228 -15.40 -3.91 2.04
N GLN A 229 -14.70 -4.36 3.07
CA GLN A 229 -14.72 -3.76 4.40
C GLN A 229 -14.31 -2.28 4.34
N PRO A 230 -14.59 -1.49 5.39
CA PRO A 230 -14.10 -0.12 5.48
C PRO A 230 -12.60 -0.03 5.21
N TRP A 231 -12.21 0.88 4.32
CA TRP A 231 -10.81 1.12 3.93
C TRP A 231 -10.06 -0.07 3.29
N GLN A 232 -10.75 -1.16 2.94
CA GLN A 232 -10.13 -2.34 2.34
C GLN A 232 -9.85 -2.15 0.85
N GLY A 233 -8.68 -2.64 0.43
CA GLY A 233 -8.33 -2.88 -0.96
C GLY A 233 -8.33 -4.37 -1.28
N VAL A 234 -8.83 -4.74 -2.46
CA VAL A 234 -8.83 -6.12 -2.95
C VAL A 234 -8.42 -6.16 -4.41
N VAL A 235 -7.50 -7.05 -4.77
CA VAL A 235 -7.05 -7.29 -6.16
C VAL A 235 -7.68 -8.57 -6.67
N VAL A 236 -8.34 -8.47 -7.82
CA VAL A 236 -9.04 -9.57 -8.48
C VAL A 236 -8.41 -9.81 -9.86
N SER A 237 -8.12 -11.06 -10.17
CA SER A 237 -7.74 -11.50 -11.51
C SER A 237 -8.90 -12.21 -12.19
N SER A 238 -8.97 -12.10 -13.51
CA SER A 238 -9.85 -12.93 -14.33
C SER A 238 -9.14 -13.29 -15.64
N ARG A 239 -9.06 -14.59 -15.95
CA ARG A 239 -8.30 -15.16 -17.08
C ARG A 239 -9.12 -16.22 -17.82
N LYS A 240 -8.89 -16.35 -19.12
CA LYS A 240 -9.49 -17.42 -19.94
C LYS A 240 -9.17 -18.81 -19.41
#